data_AF-A0A914C8S1-F1
#
_entry.id   AF-A0A914C8S1-F1
#
_cell.length_a   1.000
_cell.length_b   1.000
_cell.length_c   1.000
_cell.angle_alpha   90.00
_cell.angle_beta   90.00
_cell.angle_gamma   90.00
#
_symmetry.space_group_name_H-M   'P 1'
#
loop_
_entity.id
_entity.type
_entity.pdbx_description
1 polymer ?
#
loop_
_entity_poly.entity_id
_entity_poly.type
_entity_poly.pdbx_seq_one_letter_code
_entity_poly.pdbx_strand_id
1 'polypeptide(L)'
;MVFNKLEGDAMINARKEELHSYNECVVKILQQETYIHGHSPNRTAVDIVHCWYKEPDERSKWSYVTATLYGFGIVTTLGYNRIAPITIPGRLFCVFYGLCGIPITMIIIANFGQYLNQFAGTTRRNVGITSLLQLNKFSSKPIKNVEDAQKLQLLVMICQNLR
;
A
#
# COMPACT_ATOMS: atom_id res chain seq x y z
N MET A 1 -2.85 -13.38 12.25
CA MET A 1 -4.18 -13.44 12.91
C MET A 1 -4.20 -12.82 14.31
N VAL A 2 -3.19 -13.07 15.17
CA VAL A 2 -3.17 -12.55 16.56
C VAL A 2 -3.22 -11.02 16.64
N PHE A 3 -2.48 -10.32 15.78
CA PHE A 3 -2.42 -8.86 15.77
C PHE A 3 -3.78 -8.19 15.44
N ASN A 4 -4.51 -8.74 14.47
CA ASN A 4 -5.84 -8.23 14.08
C ASN A 4 -6.87 -8.39 15.21
N LYS A 5 -6.78 -9.47 15.99
CA LYS A 5 -7.67 -9.69 17.14
C LYS A 5 -7.33 -8.75 18.30
N LEU A 6 -6.05 -8.67 18.68
CA LEU A 6 -5.61 -7.83 19.81
C LEU A 6 -5.86 -6.34 19.56
N GLU A 7 -5.49 -5.83 18.38
CA GLU A 7 -5.72 -4.43 18.04
C GLU A 7 -7.18 -4.14 17.70
N GLY A 8 -7.91 -5.12 17.16
CA GLY A 8 -9.36 -5.02 16.92
C GLY A 8 -10.15 -4.85 18.22
N ASP A 9 -9.87 -5.68 19.23
CA ASP A 9 -10.53 -5.61 20.55
C ASP A 9 -10.19 -4.30 21.28
N ALA A 10 -8.92 -3.87 21.21
CA ALA A 10 -8.51 -2.59 21.77
C ALA A 10 -9.20 -1.40 21.10
N MET A 11 -9.41 -1.45 19.77
CA MET A 11 -10.16 -0.41 19.05
C MET A 11 -11.62 -0.36 19.45
N ILE A 12 -12.26 -1.51 19.69
CA ILE A 12 -13.64 -1.56 20.16
C ILE A 12 -13.75 -0.92 21.55
N ASN A 13 -12.78 -1.17 22.43
CA ASN A 13 -12.75 -0.55 23.75
C ASN A 13 -12.52 0.96 23.67
N ALA A 14 -11.58 1.42 22.83
CA ALA A 14 -11.39 2.84 22.58
C ALA A 14 -12.65 3.51 22.00
N ARG A 15 -13.38 2.84 21.10
CA ARG A 15 -14.67 3.34 20.60
C ARG A 15 -15.75 3.40 21.69
N LYS A 16 -15.77 2.44 22.62
CA LYS A 16 -16.69 2.49 23.77
C LYS A 16 -16.39 3.68 24.67
N GLU A 17 -15.12 4.01 24.88
CA GLU A 17 -14.70 5.21 25.60
C GLU A 17 -15.12 6.49 24.85
N GLU A 18 -15.00 6.53 23.52
CA GLU A 18 -15.53 7.64 22.70
C GLU A 18 -17.05 7.76 22.82
N LEU A 19 -17.79 6.65 22.79
CA LEU A 19 -19.24 6.64 22.97
C LEU A 19 -19.64 7.17 24.35
N HIS A 20 -18.85 6.86 25.38
CA HIS A 20 -19.05 7.42 26.72
C HIS A 20 -18.86 8.94 26.72
N SER A 21 -17.85 9.46 26.02
CA SER A 21 -17.64 10.90 25.86
C SER A 21 -18.77 11.57 25.08
N TYR A 22 -19.31 10.91 24.06
CA TYR A 22 -20.47 11.41 23.34
C TYR A 22 -21.71 11.50 24.26
N ASN A 23 -22.00 10.43 25.00
CA ASN A 23 -23.16 10.39 25.90
C ASN A 23 -23.07 11.48 26.97
N GLU A 24 -21.86 11.70 27.51
CA GLU A 24 -21.54 12.82 28.40
C GLU A 24 -21.84 14.19 27.77
N CYS A 25 -21.47 14.42 26.51
CA CYS A 25 -21.74 15.67 25.77
C CYS A 25 -23.24 15.97 25.70
N VAL A 26 -24.03 14.95 25.35
CA VAL A 26 -25.48 15.13 25.19
C VAL A 26 -26.21 15.24 26.51
N VAL A 27 -25.79 14.51 27.53
CA VAL A 27 -26.35 14.68 28.88
C VAL A 27 -26.11 16.10 29.39
N LYS A 28 -24.94 16.70 29.15
CA LYS A 28 -24.66 18.10 29.52
C LYS A 28 -25.58 19.10 28.82
N ILE A 29 -25.86 18.92 27.53
CA ILE A 29 -26.79 19.77 26.79
C ILE A 29 -28.22 19.62 27.33
N LEU A 30 -28.64 18.40 27.67
CA LEU A 30 -29.99 18.11 28.15
C LEU A 30 -30.23 18.50 29.61
N GLN A 31 -29.20 18.50 30.46
CA GLN A 31 -29.31 18.84 31.88
C GLN A 31 -29.25 20.36 32.16
N GLN A 32 -28.88 21.17 31.17
CA GLN A 32 -28.75 22.61 31.35
C GLN A 32 -30.11 23.30 31.16
N GLU A 33 -30.82 23.55 32.26
CA GLU A 33 -32.18 24.16 32.30
C GLU A 33 -32.29 25.50 31.53
N THR A 34 -31.22 26.27 31.45
CA THR A 34 -31.15 27.54 30.70
C THR A 34 -30.95 27.36 29.19
N TYR A 35 -30.51 26.17 28.75
CA TYR A 35 -30.27 25.85 27.34
C TYR A 35 -31.58 25.48 26.61
N ILE A 36 -32.49 24.77 27.28
CA ILE A 36 -33.73 24.26 26.68
C ILE A 36 -34.81 25.36 26.53
N HIS A 37 -34.85 26.34 27.44
CA HIS A 37 -35.82 27.45 27.36
C HIS A 37 -35.35 28.65 26.51
N GLY A 38 -34.06 28.75 26.19
CA GLY A 38 -33.47 29.84 25.39
C GLY A 38 -33.19 29.49 23.92
N HIS A 39 -33.39 28.24 23.50
CA HIS A 39 -33.02 27.75 22.17
C HIS A 39 -34.20 27.11 21.44
N SER A 40 -34.30 27.34 20.14
CA SER A 40 -35.31 26.66 19.32
C SER A 40 -34.94 25.18 19.18
N PRO A 41 -35.94 24.28 19.09
CA PRO A 41 -35.70 22.83 18.98
C PRO A 41 -34.80 22.45 17.79
N ASN A 42 -34.82 23.25 16.72
CA ASN A 42 -33.94 23.08 15.56
C ASN A 42 -32.46 23.25 15.91
N ARG A 43 -32.15 24.19 16.82
CA ARG A 43 -30.78 24.57 17.12
C ARG A 43 -30.16 23.61 18.17
N THR A 44 -30.94 23.15 19.14
CA THR A 44 -30.56 22.05 20.04
C THR A 44 -30.26 20.76 19.28
N ALA A 45 -31.02 20.47 18.21
CA ALA A 45 -30.76 19.31 17.35
C ALA A 45 -29.40 19.42 16.63
N VAL A 46 -29.03 20.61 16.15
CA VAL A 46 -27.71 20.87 15.53
C VAL A 46 -26.58 20.65 16.54
N ASP A 47 -26.73 21.11 17.78
CA ASP A 47 -25.70 20.95 18.81
C ASP A 47 -25.50 19.48 19.22
N ILE A 48 -26.60 18.71 19.32
CA ILE A 48 -26.55 17.27 19.55
C ILE A 48 -25.85 16.56 18.40
N VAL A 49 -26.13 16.94 17.15
CA VAL A 49 -25.44 16.40 15.97
C VAL A 49 -23.93 16.72 16.02
N HIS A 50 -23.57 17.90 16.51
CA HIS A 50 -22.16 18.29 16.67
C HIS A 50 -21.41 17.43 17.69
N CYS A 51 -22.06 16.91 18.74
CA CYS A 51 -21.43 15.96 19.68
C CYS A 51 -21.00 14.64 18.99
N TRP A 52 -21.69 14.22 17.91
CA TRP A 52 -21.42 12.96 17.19
C TRP A 52 -20.57 13.12 15.93
N TYR A 53 -20.42 14.34 15.42
CA TYR A 53 -19.83 14.55 14.10
C TYR A 53 -18.33 14.24 14.14
N LYS A 54 -18.00 13.02 13.73
CA LYS A 54 -16.63 12.56 13.51
C LYS A 54 -16.51 12.17 12.04
N GLU A 55 -15.57 12.77 11.32
CA GLU A 55 -15.28 12.37 9.95
C GLU A 55 -14.86 10.89 9.94
N PRO A 56 -15.60 10.01 9.24
CA PRO A 56 -15.32 8.58 9.26
C PRO A 56 -14.11 8.27 8.39
N ASP A 57 -12.94 8.10 9.00
CA ASP A 57 -11.76 7.55 8.33
C ASP A 57 -11.89 6.01 8.21
N GLU A 58 -12.43 5.51 7.09
CA GLU A 58 -12.47 4.07 6.81
C GLU A 58 -11.09 3.42 6.84
N ARG A 59 -10.05 4.19 6.44
CA ARG A 59 -8.66 3.74 6.44
C ARG A 59 -8.06 3.63 7.85
N SER A 60 -8.74 4.08 8.90
CA SER A 60 -8.29 3.90 10.28
C SER A 60 -8.63 2.49 10.82
N LYS A 61 -9.60 1.78 10.23
CA LYS A 61 -10.07 0.49 10.76
C LYS A 61 -9.06 -0.64 10.55
N TRP A 62 -8.83 -1.43 11.61
CA TRP A 62 -8.08 -2.68 11.53
C TRP A 62 -8.87 -3.73 10.75
N SER A 63 -8.30 -4.19 9.65
CA SER A 63 -8.78 -5.27 8.79
C SER A 63 -7.57 -6.12 8.39
N TYR A 64 -7.82 -7.33 7.89
CA TYR A 64 -6.74 -8.23 7.46
C TYR A 64 -5.83 -7.57 6.41
N VAL A 65 -6.44 -6.87 5.44
CA VAL A 65 -5.72 -6.18 4.36
C VAL A 65 -4.88 -5.03 4.93
N THR A 66 -5.48 -4.18 5.76
CA THR A 66 -4.79 -3.02 6.33
C THR A 66 -3.68 -3.43 7.31
N ALA A 67 -3.86 -4.52 8.06
CA ALA A 67 -2.81 -5.07 8.93
C ALA A 67 -1.61 -5.62 8.15
N THR A 68 -1.87 -6.28 7.02
CA THR A 68 -0.81 -6.80 6.16
C THR A 68 -0.04 -5.67 5.49
N LEU A 69 -0.74 -4.67 4.97
CA LEU A 69 -0.14 -3.46 4.39
C LEU A 69 0.69 -2.69 5.44
N TYR A 70 0.17 -2.55 6.66
CA TYR A 70 0.90 -1.94 7.77
C TYR A 70 2.21 -2.68 8.07
N GLY A 71 2.16 -4.01 8.17
CA GLY A 71 3.36 -4.84 8.35
C GLY A 71 4.35 -4.69 7.19
N PHE A 72 3.87 -4.71 5.94
CA PHE A 72 4.72 -4.46 4.78
C PHE A 72 5.37 -3.07 4.84
N GLY A 73 4.61 -2.06 5.25
CA GLY A 73 5.10 -0.68 5.43
C GLY A 73 6.17 -0.54 6.52
N ILE A 74 6.12 -1.34 7.58
CA ILE A 74 7.19 -1.40 8.60
C ILE A 74 8.48 -1.94 7.96
N VAL A 75 8.37 -3.07 7.26
CA VAL A 75 9.53 -3.78 6.68
C VAL A 75 10.17 -2.99 5.55
N THR A 76 9.36 -2.33 4.72
CA THR A 76 9.82 -1.47 3.63
C THR A 76 10.16 -0.05 4.09
N THR A 77 9.98 0.26 5.38
CA THR A 77 10.18 1.59 5.96
C THR A 77 9.30 2.70 5.35
N LEU A 78 8.25 2.34 4.59
CA LEU A 78 7.29 3.30 4.03
C LEU A 78 6.51 4.04 5.11
N GLY A 79 6.14 3.34 6.18
CA GLY A 79 5.38 3.88 7.31
C GLY A 79 3.94 4.30 6.94
N TYR A 80 2.94 3.60 7.50
CA TYR A 80 1.54 4.00 7.35
C TYR A 80 1.13 4.98 8.46
N ASN A 81 0.80 6.23 8.11
CA ASN A 81 0.43 7.29 9.08
C ASN A 81 -1.03 7.24 9.58
N ARG A 82 -1.86 6.33 9.04
CA ARG A 82 -3.32 6.33 9.33
C ARG A 82 -3.76 5.23 10.32
N ILE A 83 -2.88 4.28 10.63
CA ILE A 83 -3.17 3.13 11.50
C ILE A 83 -1.91 2.85 12.32
N ALA A 84 -2.05 2.78 13.64
CA ALA A 84 -0.95 2.44 14.54
C ALA A 84 -1.46 1.56 15.69
N PRO A 85 -0.64 0.62 16.20
CA PRO A 85 -1.02 -0.21 17.32
C PRO A 85 -1.18 0.64 18.58
N ILE A 86 -2.36 0.52 19.20
CA ILE A 86 -2.66 1.18 20.47
C ILE A 86 -2.24 0.31 21.65
N THR A 87 -2.13 -1.00 21.46
CA THR A 87 -1.74 -1.92 22.53
C THR A 87 -0.23 -1.94 22.76
N ILE A 88 0.18 -2.04 24.03
CA ILE A 88 1.59 -2.22 24.44
C ILE A 88 2.24 -3.45 23.78
N PRO A 89 1.62 -4.66 23.80
CA PRO A 89 2.21 -5.83 23.14
C PRO A 89 2.30 -5.67 21.62
N GLY A 90 1.33 -5.01 20.99
CA GLY A 90 1.36 -4.71 19.56
C GLY A 90 2.53 -3.81 19.17
N ARG A 91 2.80 -2.76 19.96
CA ARG A 91 3.95 -1.86 19.76
C ARG A 91 5.28 -2.58 19.88
N LEU A 92 5.46 -3.41 20.91
CA LEU A 92 6.68 -4.20 21.08
C LEU A 92 6.90 -5.14 19.90
N PHE A 93 5.86 -5.85 19.46
CA PHE A 93 5.92 -6.69 18.27
C PHE A 93 6.36 -5.92 17.03
N CYS A 94 5.81 -4.72 16.79
CA CYS A 94 6.20 -3.87 15.67
C CYS A 94 7.69 -3.47 15.69
N VAL A 95 8.23 -3.16 16.88
CA VAL A 95 9.66 -2.81 17.02
C VAL A 95 10.54 -4.01 16.67
N PHE A 96 10.28 -5.19 17.24
CA PHE A 96 11.05 -6.40 16.91
C PHE A 96 10.91 -6.80 15.44
N TYR A 97 9.71 -6.68 14.89
CA TYR A 97 9.44 -6.96 13.49
C TYR A 97 10.19 -6.00 12.55
N GLY A 98 10.30 -4.72 12.90
CA GLY A 98 11.14 -3.77 12.17
C GLY A 98 12.63 -4.08 12.25
N LEU A 99 13.14 -4.36 13.47
CA LEU A 99 14.57 -4.65 13.69
C LEU A 99 15.06 -5.87 12.91
N CYS A 100 14.28 -6.95 12.88
CA CYS A 100 14.63 -8.14 12.13
C CYS A 100 14.23 -8.04 10.65
N GLY A 101 13.11 -7.39 10.34
CA GLY A 101 12.55 -7.35 8.99
C GLY A 101 13.34 -6.47 8.02
N ILE A 102 13.78 -5.29 8.46
CA ILE A 102 14.55 -4.35 7.63
C ILE A 102 15.84 -4.99 7.05
N PRO A 103 16.73 -5.62 7.85
CA PRO A 103 17.95 -6.23 7.32
C PRO A 103 17.64 -7.43 6.41
N ILE A 104 16.65 -8.24 6.75
CA ILE A 104 16.24 -9.39 5.93
C ILE A 104 15.73 -8.90 4.57
N THR A 105 14.89 -7.87 4.54
CA THR A 105 14.37 -7.31 3.29
C THR A 105 15.46 -6.65 2.45
N MET A 106 16.45 -6.01 3.08
CA MET A 106 17.61 -5.47 2.36
C MET A 106 18.37 -6.58 1.61
N ILE A 107 18.62 -7.71 2.26
CA ILE A 107 19.28 -8.88 1.65
C ILE A 107 18.41 -9.48 0.53
N ILE A 108 17.10 -9.62 0.76
CA ILE A 108 16.16 -10.15 -0.25
C ILE A 108 16.15 -9.25 -1.48
N ILE A 109 16.10 -7.93 -1.31
CA ILE A 109 16.10 -6.98 -2.42
C ILE A 109 17.40 -7.07 -3.21
N ALA A 110 18.55 -7.20 -2.54
CA ALA A 110 19.84 -7.35 -3.21
C ALA A 110 19.88 -8.60 -4.10
N ASN A 111 19.43 -9.74 -3.57
CA ASN A 111 19.37 -10.98 -4.33
C ASN A 111 18.34 -10.90 -5.47
N PHE A 112 17.16 -10.32 -5.19
CA PHE A 112 16.12 -10.10 -6.20
C PHE A 112 16.63 -9.21 -7.34
N GLY A 113 17.40 -8.17 -7.04
CA GLY A 113 18.06 -7.32 -8.04
C GLY A 113 19.03 -8.10 -8.94
N GLN A 114 19.78 -9.05 -8.39
CA GLN A 114 20.65 -9.93 -9.19
C GLN A 114 19.84 -10.87 -10.10
N TYR A 115 18.75 -11.45 -9.59
CA TYR A 115 17.85 -12.26 -10.40
C TYR A 115 17.21 -11.45 -11.53
N LEU A 116 16.77 -10.22 -11.24
CA LEU A 116 16.22 -9.32 -12.25
C LEU A 116 17.26 -8.97 -13.32
N ASN A 117 18.52 -8.71 -12.94
CA ASN A 117 19.60 -8.44 -13.89
C ASN A 117 19.92 -9.67 -14.75
N GLN A 118 19.96 -10.86 -14.15
CA GLN A 118 20.17 -12.10 -14.88
C GLN A 118 19.00 -12.39 -15.83
N PHE A 119 17.76 -12.16 -15.38
CA PHE A 119 16.57 -12.30 -16.20
C PHE A 119 16.57 -11.30 -17.36
N ALA A 120 16.84 -10.02 -17.09
CA ALA A 120 16.96 -8.99 -18.13
C ALA A 120 18.08 -9.30 -19.13
N GLY A 121 19.22 -9.79 -18.65
CA GLY A 121 20.33 -10.24 -19.48
C GLY A 121 20.02 -11.48 -20.31
N THR A 122 19.23 -12.42 -19.78
CA THR A 122 18.79 -13.62 -20.49
C THR A 122 17.75 -13.27 -21.56
N THR A 123 16.80 -12.40 -21.23
CA THR A 123 15.82 -11.87 -22.18
C THR A 123 16.51 -11.10 -23.31
N ARG A 124 17.47 -10.22 -23.00
CA ARG A 124 18.27 -9.52 -24.02
C ARG A 124 19.06 -10.49 -24.92
N ARG A 125 19.70 -11.51 -24.34
CA ARG A 125 20.46 -12.52 -25.12
C ARG A 125 19.57 -13.36 -26.02
N ASN A 126 18.43 -13.85 -25.52
CA ASN A 126 17.50 -14.67 -26.30
C ASN A 126 16.85 -13.88 -27.44
N VAL A 127 16.54 -12.60 -27.21
CA VAL A 127 16.10 -11.68 -28.26
C VAL A 127 17.21 -11.47 -29.29
N GLY A 128 18.45 -11.19 -28.85
CA GLY A 128 19.60 -11.04 -29.75
C GLY A 128 19.88 -12.28 -30.60
N ILE A 129 19.85 -13.49 -30.03
CA ILE A 129 20.04 -14.74 -30.76
C ILE A 129 18.92 -14.95 -31.79
N THR A 130 17.66 -14.69 -31.40
CA THR A 130 16.53 -14.82 -32.32
C THR A 130 16.66 -13.81 -33.47
N SER A 131 17.05 -12.57 -33.20
CA SER A 131 17.34 -11.55 -34.21
C SER A 131 18.48 -11.96 -35.15
N LEU A 132 19.57 -12.51 -34.62
CA LEU A 132 20.69 -13.00 -35.45
C LEU A 132 20.30 -14.21 -36.31
N LEU A 133 19.48 -15.12 -35.78
CA LEU A 133 18.93 -16.24 -36.55
C LEU A 133 17.97 -15.75 -37.65
N GLN A 134 17.18 -14.71 -37.39
CA GLN A 134 16.35 -14.06 -38.41
C GLN A 134 17.23 -13.39 -39.49
N LEU A 135 18.31 -12.70 -39.10
CA LEU A 135 19.27 -12.09 -40.05
C LEU A 135 19.97 -13.15 -40.91
N ASN A 136 20.45 -14.25 -40.32
CA ASN A 136 21.11 -15.32 -41.07
C ASN A 136 20.14 -16.02 -42.05
N LYS A 137 18.90 -16.28 -41.60
CA LYS A 137 17.85 -16.84 -42.46
C LYS A 137 17.45 -15.89 -43.60
N PHE A 138 17.49 -14.59 -43.35
CA PHE A 138 17.21 -13.56 -44.35
C PHE A 138 18.37 -13.40 -45.34
N SER A 139 19.63 -13.41 -44.88
CA SER A 139 20.83 -13.37 -45.73
C SER A 139 20.96 -14.59 -46.66
N SER A 140 20.45 -15.75 -46.22
CA SER A 140 20.44 -16.96 -47.04
C SER A 140 19.39 -16.92 -48.16
N LYS A 141 18.42 -16.00 -48.12
CA LYS A 141 17.43 -15.81 -49.18
C LYS A 141 17.91 -14.71 -50.12
N PRO A 142 17.84 -14.89 -51.45
CA PRO A 142 18.13 -13.80 -52.38
C PRO A 142 17.13 -12.65 -52.14
N ILE A 143 17.63 -11.46 -51.80
CA ILE A 143 16.84 -10.24 -51.58
C ILE A 143 16.18 -9.90 -52.91
N LYS A 144 14.87 -10.15 -53.03
CA LYS A 144 14.11 -9.95 -54.27
C LYS A 144 13.22 -8.71 -54.24
N ASN A 145 12.92 -8.15 -53.07
CA ASN A 145 11.99 -7.02 -52.91
C ASN A 145 12.53 -5.92 -51.97
N VAL A 146 12.03 -4.68 -52.13
CA VAL A 146 12.36 -3.52 -51.27
C VAL A 146 11.94 -3.73 -49.80
N GLU A 147 10.83 -4.43 -49.57
CA GLU A 147 10.31 -4.70 -48.22
C GLU A 147 11.25 -5.61 -47.39
N ASP A 148 11.97 -6.50 -48.07
CA ASP A 148 12.98 -7.35 -47.49
C ASP A 148 14.15 -6.48 -46.97
N ALA A 149 14.60 -5.49 -47.75
CA ALA A 149 15.65 -4.55 -47.33
C ALA A 149 15.23 -3.70 -46.12
N GLN A 150 13.96 -3.28 -46.04
CA GLN A 150 13.43 -2.55 -44.87
C GLN A 150 13.40 -3.41 -43.60
N LYS A 151 13.01 -4.69 -43.69
CA LYS A 151 13.05 -5.65 -42.57
C LYS A 151 14.47 -5.89 -42.08
N LEU A 152 15.45 -5.92 -43.00
CA LEU A 152 16.87 -6.05 -42.68
C LEU A 152 17.38 -4.81 -41.92
N GLN A 153 17.02 -3.59 -42.34
CA GLN A 153 17.44 -2.36 -41.63
C GLN A 153 16.86 -2.26 -40.21
N LEU A 154 15.60 -2.64 -40.01
CA LEU A 154 14.97 -2.66 -38.69
C LEU A 154 15.67 -3.66 -37.75
N LEU A 155 16.01 -4.86 -38.24
CA LEU A 155 16.74 -5.88 -37.47
C LEU A 155 18.17 -5.44 -37.10
N VAL A 156 18.88 -4.75 -38.00
CA VAL A 156 20.21 -4.19 -37.74
C VAL A 156 20.13 -3.09 -36.68
N MET A 157 19.13 -2.20 -36.73
CA MET A 157 18.90 -1.18 -35.70
C MET A 157 18.61 -1.80 -34.33
N ILE A 158 17.81 -2.87 -34.26
CA ILE A 158 17.56 -3.61 -33.01
C ILE A 158 18.86 -4.21 -32.48
N CYS A 159 19.71 -4.78 -33.33
CA CYS A 159 21.03 -5.29 -32.91
C CYS A 159 21.99 -4.19 -32.42
N GLN A 160 21.97 -3.00 -33.03
CA GLN A 160 22.83 -1.88 -32.63
C GLN A 160 22.39 -1.21 -31.32
N ASN A 161 21.09 -1.21 -31.02
CA ASN A 161 20.52 -0.60 -29.80
C ASN A 161 20.49 -1.58 -28.60
N LEU A 162 20.89 -2.84 -28.79
CA LEU A 162 21.06 -3.84 -27.74
C LEU A 162 22.52 -3.95 -27.21
N ARG A 163 23.47 -3.19 -27.77
CA ARG A 163 24.87 -3.06 -27.31
C ARG A 163 25.01 -1.90 -26.33
#